data_AF-A0A819R8H1-F1
#
_entry.id   AF-A0A819R8H1-F1
#
_cell.length_a   1.000
_cell.length_b   1.000
_cell.length_c   1.000
_cell.angle_alpha   90.00
_cell.angle_beta   90.00
_cell.angle_gamma   90.00
#
_symmetry.space_group_name_H-M   'P 1'
#
loop_
_entity.id
_entity.type
_entity.pdbx_description
1 polymer ?
#
loop_
_entity_poly.entity_id
_entity_poly.type
_entity_poly.pdbx_seq_one_letter_code
_entity_poly.pdbx_strand_id
1 'polypeptide(L)'
;MLQHNILWLDVNSSDPMSSFRTKLGDAVTFTDVNGCIQYIKSHPHESIYLIVSGSFAKEIVPEIYESSNLEQIFLFCGSVASYSEWGMDYCDKMMMFDHGDGLLE
;
A
#
# COMPACT_ATOMS: atom_id res chain seq x y z
N MET A 1 -6.00 -20.77 9.96
CA MET A 1 -5.06 -19.62 10.03
C MET A 1 -5.47 -18.67 8.93
N LEU A 2 -5.64 -17.38 9.24
CA LEU A 2 -5.89 -16.37 8.20
C LEU A 2 -4.61 -16.21 7.37
N GLN A 3 -4.75 -16.15 6.05
CA GLN A 3 -3.64 -15.89 5.15
C GLN A 3 -3.33 -14.39 5.19
N HIS A 4 -2.06 -14.04 5.36
CA HIS A 4 -1.62 -12.64 5.36
C HIS A 4 -0.94 -12.35 4.03
N ASN A 5 -1.34 -11.27 3.37
CA ASN A 5 -0.78 -10.86 2.08
C ASN A 5 -0.31 -9.42 2.13
N ILE A 6 0.89 -9.18 1.61
CA ILE A 6 1.44 -7.85 1.39
C ILE A 6 1.17 -7.50 -0.08
N LEU A 7 0.50 -6.38 -0.29
CA LEU A 7 0.31 -5.80 -1.60
C LEU A 7 1.26 -4.61 -1.76
N TRP A 8 1.86 -4.49 -2.94
CA TRP A 8 2.65 -3.31 -3.29
C TRP A 8 2.15 -2.69 -4.58
N LEU A 9 1.56 -1.49 -4.46
CA LEU A 9 1.05 -0.69 -5.56
C LEU A 9 2.01 0.47 -5.84
N ASP A 10 2.76 0.36 -6.93
CA ASP A 10 3.68 1.39 -7.40
C ASP A 10 3.84 1.29 -8.93
N VAL A 11 4.14 2.41 -9.59
CA VAL A 11 4.35 2.44 -11.05
C VAL A 11 5.49 1.50 -11.48
N ASN A 12 6.47 1.28 -10.61
CA ASN A 12 7.66 0.48 -10.83
C ASN A 12 7.63 -0.83 -10.03
N SER A 13 6.49 -1.25 -9.47
CA SER A 13 6.41 -2.46 -8.63
C SER A 13 6.78 -3.75 -9.38
N SER A 14 6.69 -3.72 -10.71
CA SER A 14 7.04 -4.83 -11.60
C SER A 14 8.52 -4.84 -12.00
N ASP A 15 9.32 -3.81 -11.63
CA ASP A 15 10.74 -3.75 -11.94
C ASP A 15 11.52 -4.81 -11.13
N PRO A 16 12.08 -5.84 -11.77
CA PRO A 16 12.81 -6.89 -11.08
C PRO A 16 14.14 -6.41 -10.48
N MET A 17 14.66 -5.26 -10.94
CA MET A 17 15.90 -4.66 -10.42
C MET A 17 15.67 -3.70 -9.25
N SER A 18 14.41 -3.45 -8.88
CA SER A 18 14.08 -2.65 -7.71
C SER A 18 14.57 -3.36 -6.44
N SER A 19 15.55 -2.75 -5.76
CA SER A 19 16.07 -3.23 -4.47
C SER A 19 14.97 -3.28 -3.40
N PHE A 20 13.98 -2.39 -3.50
CA PHE A 20 12.80 -2.37 -2.63
C PHE A 20 11.93 -3.61 -2.87
N ARG A 21 11.69 -3.98 -4.13
CA ARG A 21 11.00 -5.23 -4.50
C ARG A 21 11.70 -6.45 -3.90
N THR A 22 13.02 -6.51 -4.01
CA THR A 22 13.81 -7.62 -3.47
C THR A 22 13.63 -7.75 -1.95
N LYS A 23 13.55 -6.62 -1.22
CA LYS A 23 13.29 -6.62 0.23
C LYS A 23 11.87 -7.08 0.59
N LEU A 24 10.88 -6.83 -0.27
CA LEU A 24 9.48 -7.19 -0.05
C LEU A 24 9.16 -8.69 -0.29
N GLY A 25 10.08 -9.45 -0.89
CA GLY A 25 9.91 -10.89 -1.08
C GLY A 25 8.71 -11.27 -1.94
N ASP A 26 7.79 -12.07 -1.39
CA ASP A 26 6.62 -12.63 -2.08
C ASP A 26 5.42 -11.67 -2.14
N ALA A 27 5.63 -10.37 -1.97
CA ALA A 27 4.57 -9.37 -2.09
C ALA A 27 3.90 -9.43 -3.47
N VAL A 28 2.57 -9.35 -3.47
CA VAL A 28 1.78 -9.27 -4.72
C VAL A 28 1.83 -7.83 -5.22
N THR A 29 2.31 -7.65 -6.44
CA THR A 29 2.59 -6.33 -7.00
C THR A 29 1.52 -5.87 -7.98
N PHE A 30 1.16 -4.60 -7.94
CA PHE A 30 0.23 -3.96 -8.87
C PHE A 30 0.84 -2.67 -9.41
N THR A 31 0.67 -2.45 -10.72
CA THR A 31 1.03 -1.18 -11.37
C THR A 31 -0.20 -0.33 -11.71
N ASP A 32 -1.40 -0.83 -11.42
CA ASP A 32 -2.67 -0.17 -11.67
C ASP A 32 -3.61 -0.26 -10.45
N VAL A 33 -4.32 0.84 -10.19
CA VAL A 33 -5.19 0.99 -9.02
C VAL A 33 -6.37 0.02 -9.07
N ASN A 34 -7.00 -0.14 -10.23
CA ASN A 34 -8.20 -0.97 -10.38
C ASN A 34 -7.92 -2.44 -10.08
N GLY A 35 -6.83 -3.00 -10.58
CA GLY A 35 -6.41 -4.37 -10.30
C GLY A 35 -6.18 -4.60 -8.81
N CYS A 36 -5.53 -3.64 -8.13
CA CYS A 36 -5.32 -3.70 -6.69
C CYS A 36 -6.65 -3.68 -5.91
N ILE A 37 -7.57 -2.76 -6.26
CA ILE A 37 -8.91 -2.69 -5.65
C ILE A 37 -9.68 -4.00 -5.84
N GLN A 38 -9.68 -4.54 -7.06
CA GLN A 38 -10.38 -5.80 -7.36
C GLN A 38 -9.81 -6.96 -6.56
N TYR A 39 -8.49 -7.03 -6.39
CA TYR A 39 -7.85 -8.05 -5.56
C TYR A 39 -8.34 -7.95 -4.11
N ILE A 40 -8.27 -6.77 -3.50
CA ILE A 40 -8.70 -6.56 -2.10
C ILE A 40 -10.17 -6.95 -1.93
N LYS A 41 -11.06 -6.52 -2.84
CA LYS A 41 -12.49 -6.80 -2.73
C LYS A 41 -12.86 -8.27 -3.00
N SER A 42 -12.07 -8.99 -3.79
CA SER A 42 -12.32 -10.40 -4.13
C SER A 42 -11.75 -11.41 -3.11
N HIS A 43 -10.92 -10.95 -2.17
CA HIS A 43 -10.29 -11.81 -1.15
C HIS A 43 -10.72 -11.42 0.29
N PRO A 44 -12.02 -11.45 0.62
CA PRO A 44 -12.52 -10.96 1.92
C PRO A 44 -12.09 -11.81 3.13
N HIS A 45 -11.47 -12.97 2.91
CA HIS A 45 -11.02 -13.89 3.96
C HIS A 45 -9.50 -13.81 4.24
N GLU A 46 -8.80 -12.94 3.53
CA GLU A 46 -7.37 -12.68 3.74
C GLU A 46 -7.18 -11.50 4.71
N SER A 47 -5.97 -11.34 5.23
CA SER A 47 -5.55 -10.18 6.00
C SER A 47 -4.50 -9.42 5.18
N ILE A 48 -4.85 -8.21 4.75
CA ILE A 48 -4.12 -7.47 3.70
C ILE A 48 -3.41 -6.27 4.31
N TYR A 49 -2.12 -6.16 3.97
CA TYR A 49 -1.28 -4.99 4.23
C TYR A 49 -0.94 -4.35 2.89
N LEU A 50 -1.30 -3.09 2.70
CA LEU A 50 -1.04 -2.37 1.45
C LEU A 50 0.13 -1.42 1.61
N ILE A 51 1.16 -1.57 0.79
CA ILE A 51 2.18 -0.56 0.55
C ILE A 51 1.79 0.17 -0.74
N VAL A 52 1.58 1.48 -0.65
CA VAL A 52 1.14 2.30 -1.79
C VAL A 52 2.05 3.50 -1.98
N SER A 53 2.38 3.78 -3.23
CA SER A 53 3.14 4.96 -3.59
C SER A 53 2.30 6.23 -3.51
N GLY A 54 2.96 7.36 -3.24
CA GLY A 54 2.30 8.67 -3.20
C GLY A 54 1.48 9.00 -4.45
N SER A 55 1.87 8.52 -5.63
CA SER A 55 1.15 8.80 -6.88
C SER A 55 -0.24 8.16 -6.95
N PHE A 56 -0.47 7.07 -6.22
CA PHE A 56 -1.74 6.34 -6.23
C PHE A 56 -2.55 6.49 -4.95
N ALA A 57 -1.94 6.93 -3.86
CA ALA A 57 -2.55 6.93 -2.53
C ALA A 57 -3.90 7.66 -2.48
N LYS A 58 -3.99 8.88 -3.04
CA LYS A 58 -5.23 9.68 -3.05
C LYS A 58 -6.35 9.07 -3.90
N GLU A 59 -6.02 8.19 -4.84
CA GLU A 59 -7.00 7.49 -5.67
C GLU A 59 -7.49 6.21 -4.98
N ILE A 60 -6.58 5.36 -4.50
CA ILE A 60 -6.96 4.04 -3.98
C ILE A 60 -7.49 4.08 -2.55
N VAL A 61 -6.89 4.87 -1.65
CA VAL A 61 -7.19 4.79 -0.21
C VAL A 61 -8.67 5.03 0.11
N PRO A 62 -9.34 6.07 -0.45
CA PRO A 62 -10.76 6.30 -0.20
C PRO A 62 -11.66 5.11 -0.60
N GLU A 63 -11.27 4.36 -1.64
CA GLU A 63 -12.06 3.27 -2.23
C GLU A 63 -11.98 1.95 -1.44
N ILE A 64 -10.93 1.78 -0.64
CA ILE A 64 -10.64 0.53 0.06
C ILE A 64 -10.60 0.67 1.58
N TYR A 65 -10.59 1.88 2.13
CA TYR A 65 -10.37 2.13 3.57
C TYR A 65 -11.32 1.33 4.48
N GLU A 66 -12.59 1.23 4.08
CA GLU A 66 -13.65 0.51 4.80
C GLU A 66 -13.62 -1.02 4.59
N SER A 67 -12.68 -1.53 3.78
CA SER A 67 -12.56 -2.97 3.55
C SER A 67 -12.13 -3.67 4.84
N SER A 68 -12.92 -4.65 5.27
CA SER A 68 -12.70 -5.34 6.55
C SER A 68 -11.46 -6.23 6.58
N ASN A 69 -10.96 -6.62 5.42
CA ASN A 69 -9.73 -7.40 5.26
C ASN A 69 -8.47 -6.54 5.14
N LEU A 70 -8.61 -5.21 5.16
CA LEU A 70 -7.48 -4.28 5.10
C LEU A 70 -7.06 -3.89 6.52
N GLU A 71 -5.89 -4.39 6.94
CA GLU A 71 -5.33 -4.15 8.28
C GLU A 71 -4.64 -2.80 8.36
N GLN A 72 -3.75 -2.53 7.39
CA GLN A 72 -2.86 -1.37 7.43
C GLN A 72 -2.45 -0.95 6.01
N ILE A 73 -2.35 0.36 5.83
CA ILE A 73 -1.86 1.06 4.66
C ILE A 73 -0.53 1.72 5.05
N PHE A 74 0.50 1.50 4.24
CA PHE A 74 1.81 2.13 4.31
C PHE A 74 1.95 3.02 3.09
N LEU A 75 1.81 4.33 3.29
CA LEU A 75 2.06 5.33 2.27
C LEU A 75 3.57 5.58 2.18
N PHE A 76 4.20 5.14 1.11
CA PHE A 76 5.60 5.42 0.82
C PHE A 76 5.69 6.53 -0.24
N CYS A 77 6.22 7.69 0.14
CA CYS A 77 6.14 8.88 -0.71
C CYS A 77 7.39 9.75 -0.63
N GLY A 78 7.54 10.72 -1.55
CA GLY A 78 8.68 11.63 -1.51
C GLY A 78 8.61 12.69 -0.40
N SER A 79 7.46 12.88 0.24
CA SER A 79 7.24 13.89 1.29
C SER A 79 5.96 13.59 2.07
N VAL A 80 6.09 13.20 3.34
CA VAL A 80 4.94 12.98 4.25
C VAL A 80 4.11 14.25 4.42
N ALA A 81 4.77 15.42 4.44
CA ALA A 81 4.10 16.72 4.58
C ALA A 81 3.01 16.93 3.51
N SER A 82 3.26 16.47 2.27
CA SER A 82 2.32 16.59 1.14
C SER A 82 1.02 15.78 1.31
N TYR A 83 1.00 14.83 2.25
CA TYR A 83 -0.13 13.95 2.51
C TYR A 83 -0.71 14.09 3.92
N SER A 84 -0.01 14.76 4.84
CA SER A 84 -0.38 14.89 6.25
C SER A 84 -1.83 15.34 6.48
N GLU A 85 -2.28 16.42 5.83
CA GLU A 85 -3.64 16.94 5.99
C GLU A 85 -4.69 15.94 5.50
N TRP A 86 -4.54 15.45 4.28
CA TRP A 86 -5.44 14.48 3.68
C TRP A 86 -5.45 13.14 4.43
N GLY A 87 -4.31 12.70 4.93
CA GLY A 87 -4.18 11.42 5.57
C GLY A 87 -4.66 11.36 7.01
N MET A 88 -4.95 12.51 7.64
CA MET A 88 -5.63 12.54 8.94
C MET A 88 -7.00 11.86 8.87
N ASP A 89 -7.67 11.86 7.71
CA ASP A 89 -8.95 11.18 7.50
C ASP A 89 -8.84 9.64 7.55
N TYR A 90 -7.61 9.09 7.49
CA TYR A 90 -7.34 7.66 7.41
C TYR A 90 -6.32 7.18 8.45
N CYS A 91 -6.06 7.96 9.50
CA CYS A 91 -4.95 7.75 10.41
C CYS A 91 -5.06 6.47 11.25
N ASP A 92 -6.25 5.88 11.40
CA ASP A 92 -6.44 4.62 12.13
C ASP A 92 -5.79 3.42 11.42
N LYS A 93 -5.73 3.46 10.08
CA LYS A 93 -5.16 2.39 9.25
C LYS A 93 -4.04 2.86 8.35
N MET A 94 -3.55 4.10 8.47
CA MET A 94 -2.52 4.61 7.57
C MET A 94 -1.30 5.13 8.32
N MET A 95 -0.15 4.58 7.96
CA MET A 95 1.16 5.10 8.33
C MET A 95 1.84 5.69 7.10
N MET A 96 2.59 6.77 7.28
CA MET A 96 3.29 7.45 6.19
C MET A 96 4.80 7.43 6.43
N PHE A 97 5.54 7.16 5.35
CA PHE A 97 6.99 7.11 5.34
C PHE A 97 7.46 7.92 4.14
N ASP A 98 8.45 8.79 4.34
CA ASP A 98 9.15 9.37 3.21
C ASP A 98 10.23 8.40 2.69
N HIS A 99 10.85 8.71 1.54
CA HIS A 99 11.91 7.86 0.98
C HIS A 99 13.23 7.91 1.79
N GLY A 100 13.37 8.83 2.73
CA GLY A 100 14.50 8.92 3.65
C GLY A 100 14.31 8.07 4.91
N ASP A 101 13.06 7.82 5.28
CA ASP A 101 12.66 6.91 6.34
C ASP A 101 12.58 5.48 5.79
N GLY A 102 13.41 4.58 6.30
CA GLY A 102 13.44 3.20 5.87
C GLY A 102 12.18 2.44 6.29
N LEU A 103 11.14 2.39 5.44
CA LEU A 103 9.95 1.56 5.68
C LEU A 103 10.31 0.09 6.02
N LEU A 104 11.41 -0.39 5.44
CA LEU A 104 11.92 -1.76 5.56
C LEU A 104 13.31 -1.81 6.21
N GLU A 105 13.71 -0.77 6.95
CA GLU A 105 14.99 -0.71 7.70
C GLU A 105 14.80 -0.94 9.19
#